data_AF-A0A7R7ZP59-F1
#
_entry.id   AF-A0A7R7ZP59-F1
#
_cell.length_a   1.000
_cell.length_b   1.000
_cell.length_c   1.000
_cell.angle_alpha   90.00
_cell.angle_beta   90.00
_cell.angle_gamma   90.00
#
_symmetry.space_group_name_H-M   'P 1'
#
loop_
_entity.id
_entity.type
_entity.pdbx_description
1 polymer ?
#
loop_
_entity_poly.entity_id
_entity_poly.type
_entity_poly.pdbx_seq_one_letter_code
_entity_poly.pdbx_strand_id
1 'polypeptide(L)'
;MFDDAAKGMPCLFKSFCYILSNFTTARLESNYYIEDLLPDPKTLLTLPLLSQLSSILHDNICWEDFKQLHFYKPDSNLAEATIVANNITSVHGVAVLLVSGKIVKTGEDAIFGAFIPEPSKDGSNIQPRDEDRDDLFSCFLFELSPVHDVSWGNVGRPGWSVTGNDELCFGENGNGAALVLGKSLETASLIRNVEQQDPVFIANAWRGNGSMQLDVEAIEVWAELSPDQDKYEYD
;
A
#
# COMPACT_ATOMS: atom_id res chain seq x y z
N MET A 1 -24.58 21.13 -1.45
CA MET A 1 -23.39 20.77 -2.27
C MET A 1 -22.22 20.27 -1.43
N PHE A 2 -21.58 21.11 -0.59
CA PHE A 2 -20.56 20.62 0.37
C PHE A 2 -21.18 19.66 1.39
N ASP A 3 -22.34 20.01 1.97
CA ASP A 3 -23.05 19.15 2.92
C ASP A 3 -23.57 17.84 2.31
N ASP A 4 -23.77 17.79 0.99
CA ASP A 4 -24.21 16.56 0.30
C ASP A 4 -22.99 15.66 -0.02
N ALA A 5 -21.85 16.26 -0.38
CA ALA A 5 -20.58 15.55 -0.53
C ALA A 5 -20.07 15.01 0.82
N ALA A 6 -20.23 15.78 1.90
CA ALA A 6 -19.88 15.40 3.27
C ALA A 6 -20.71 14.20 3.77
N LYS A 7 -21.99 14.14 3.41
CA LYS A 7 -22.86 12.97 3.70
C LYS A 7 -22.46 11.73 2.92
N GLY A 8 -21.88 11.89 1.73
CA GLY A 8 -21.37 10.78 0.90
C GLY A 8 -19.96 10.30 1.26
N MET A 9 -19.18 11.11 1.99
CA MET A 9 -17.82 10.77 2.44
C MET A 9 -17.58 11.17 3.91
N PRO A 10 -18.22 10.50 4.88
CA PRO A 10 -18.09 10.82 6.31
C PRO A 10 -16.64 10.76 6.81
N CYS A 11 -15.83 9.86 6.23
CA CYS A 11 -14.45 9.60 6.63
C CYS A 11 -13.47 10.71 6.20
N LEU A 12 -13.83 11.56 5.23
CA LEU A 12 -12.97 12.67 4.79
C LEU A 12 -12.68 13.64 5.94
N PHE A 13 -13.67 13.86 6.81
CA PHE A 13 -13.51 14.66 8.02
C PHE A 13 -12.84 13.90 9.16
N LYS A 14 -12.92 12.56 9.21
CA LYS A 14 -12.20 11.75 10.20
C LYS A 14 -10.70 11.90 10.00
N SER A 15 -10.20 11.74 8.78
CA SER A 15 -8.78 11.93 8.45
C SER A 15 -8.33 13.38 8.64
N PHE A 16 -9.17 14.35 8.27
CA PHE A 16 -8.89 15.76 8.55
C PHE A 16 -8.87 16.07 10.04
N CYS A 17 -9.76 15.49 10.84
CA CYS A 17 -9.77 15.58 12.30
C CYS A 17 -8.50 14.96 12.91
N TYR A 18 -8.00 13.84 12.38
CA TYR A 18 -6.72 13.25 12.80
C TYR A 18 -5.52 14.15 12.47
N ILE A 19 -5.50 14.72 11.26
CA ILE A 19 -4.46 15.68 10.88
C ILE A 19 -4.53 16.90 11.80
N LEU A 20 -5.72 17.45 12.03
CA LEU A 20 -5.94 18.61 12.89
C LEU A 20 -5.69 18.33 14.37
N SER A 21 -5.96 17.11 14.87
CA SER A 21 -5.73 16.77 16.27
C SER A 21 -4.25 16.83 16.64
N ASN A 22 -3.36 16.58 15.68
CA ASN A 22 -1.91 16.79 15.86
C ASN A 22 -1.55 18.29 16.00
N PHE A 23 -2.36 19.21 15.45
CA PHE A 23 -2.11 20.66 15.52
C PHE A 23 -2.88 21.39 16.63
N THR A 24 -3.91 20.77 17.22
CA THR A 24 -4.68 21.36 18.32
C THR A 24 -4.16 20.88 19.68
N THR A 25 -3.89 21.81 20.59
CA THR A 25 -3.41 21.53 21.96
C THR A 25 -4.39 20.71 22.81
N ALA A 26 -5.61 20.50 22.32
CA ALA A 26 -6.55 19.53 22.86
C ALA A 26 -6.13 18.14 22.40
N ARG A 27 -5.26 17.50 23.19
CA ARG A 27 -5.11 16.04 23.21
C ARG A 27 -6.49 15.43 23.41
N LEU A 28 -7.19 15.14 22.31
CA LEU A 28 -8.39 14.33 22.33
C LEU A 28 -8.00 13.00 22.99
N GLU A 29 -8.86 12.48 23.86
CA GLU A 29 -8.62 11.34 24.75
C GLU A 29 -8.41 9.99 24.03
N SER A 30 -7.78 9.96 22.85
CA SER A 30 -7.17 8.74 22.32
C SER A 30 -5.78 8.58 22.93
N ASN A 31 -5.51 7.42 23.52
CA ASN A 31 -4.23 7.12 24.18
C ASN A 31 -3.04 6.96 23.20
N TYR A 32 -3.20 7.29 21.91
CA TYR A 32 -2.27 6.90 20.85
C TYR A 32 -2.10 8.01 19.83
N TYR A 33 -0.85 8.39 19.54
CA TYR A 33 -0.50 9.46 18.61
C TYR A 33 0.26 8.88 17.42
N ILE A 34 -0.14 9.27 16.20
CA ILE A 34 0.54 8.90 14.94
C ILE A 34 2.01 9.37 14.96
N GLU A 35 2.31 10.41 15.74
CA GLU A 35 3.66 10.93 15.94
C GLU A 35 4.60 9.92 16.62
N ASP A 36 4.07 9.04 17.48
CA ASP A 36 4.83 7.98 18.15
C ASP A 36 5.10 6.78 17.22
N LEU A 37 4.40 6.71 16.09
CA LEU A 37 4.59 5.71 15.03
C LEU A 37 5.62 6.12 13.99
N LEU A 38 6.09 7.38 14.02
CA LEU A 38 7.06 7.85 13.05
C LEU A 38 8.35 7.05 13.23
N PRO A 39 8.65 6.13 12.30
CA PRO A 39 9.85 5.34 12.40
C PRO A 39 11.02 6.21 11.96
N ASP A 40 12.23 5.73 12.27
CA ASP A 40 13.54 6.25 11.87
C ASP A 40 13.48 7.20 10.64
N PRO A 41 14.11 8.41 10.67
CA PRO A 41 14.18 9.34 9.54
C PRO A 41 14.71 8.74 8.21
N LYS A 42 15.12 7.47 8.20
CA LYS A 42 15.49 6.69 7.02
C LYS A 42 14.32 5.99 6.30
N THR A 43 13.11 6.03 6.85
CA THR A 43 11.94 5.37 6.24
C THR A 43 11.23 6.25 5.22
N LEU A 44 10.49 5.62 4.29
CA LEU A 44 9.67 6.32 3.30
C LEU A 44 8.43 6.96 3.91
N LEU A 45 7.89 6.40 5.00
CA LEU A 45 6.69 6.89 5.67
C LEU A 45 6.95 8.13 6.54
N THR A 46 7.23 9.26 5.87
CA THR A 46 7.17 10.57 6.53
C THR A 46 5.77 10.84 7.10
N LEU A 47 5.66 11.73 8.10
CA LEU A 47 4.36 12.05 8.72
C LEU A 47 3.25 12.42 7.72
N PRO A 48 3.49 13.23 6.67
CA PRO A 48 2.48 13.49 5.65
C PRO A 48 2.03 12.24 4.89
N LEU A 49 2.95 11.33 4.55
CA LEU A 49 2.65 10.10 3.82
C LEU A 49 1.92 9.10 4.72
N LEU A 50 2.34 8.98 5.98
CA LEU A 50 1.64 8.19 6.99
C LEU A 50 0.22 8.70 7.22
N SER A 51 0.01 10.02 7.21
CA SER A 51 -1.32 10.64 7.33
C SER A 51 -2.20 10.38 6.11
N GLN A 52 -1.62 10.38 4.90
CA GLN A 52 -2.36 9.99 3.69
C GLN A 52 -2.72 8.51 3.74
N LEU A 53 -1.75 7.66 4.05
CA LEU A 53 -1.97 6.22 4.15
C LEU A 53 -3.02 5.88 5.23
N SER A 54 -2.97 6.56 6.38
CA SER A 54 -3.96 6.38 7.45
C SER A 54 -5.35 6.86 7.07
N SER A 55 -5.48 7.81 6.13
CA SER A 55 -6.78 8.18 5.58
C SER A 55 -7.44 7.07 4.77
N ILE A 56 -6.63 6.18 4.20
CA ILE A 56 -7.09 5.02 3.42
C ILE A 56 -7.28 3.81 4.33
N LEU A 57 -6.34 3.58 5.26
CA LEU A 57 -6.21 2.36 6.07
C LEU A 57 -6.80 2.45 7.47
N HIS A 58 -7.51 3.54 7.79
CA HIS A 58 -7.75 3.97 9.15
C HIS A 58 -8.19 2.87 10.13
N ASP A 59 -9.25 2.13 9.80
CA ASP A 59 -9.82 1.07 10.64
C ASP A 59 -9.32 -0.34 10.25
N ASN A 60 -8.28 -0.44 9.41
CA ASN A 60 -7.80 -1.70 8.82
C ASN A 60 -6.45 -2.15 9.37
N ILE A 61 -5.78 -1.26 10.10
CA ILE A 61 -4.47 -1.52 10.66
C ILE A 61 -4.43 -1.23 12.15
N CYS A 62 -3.95 -2.20 12.94
CA CYS A 62 -3.48 -1.93 14.29
C CYS A 62 -2.18 -1.12 14.20
N TRP A 63 -2.32 0.20 14.19
CA TRP A 63 -1.19 1.10 14.00
C TRP A 63 -0.09 0.92 15.05
N GLU A 64 -0.44 0.51 16.28
CA GLU A 64 0.51 0.22 17.37
C GLU A 64 1.50 -0.89 17.02
N ASP A 65 1.05 -1.87 16.24
CA ASP A 65 1.82 -3.05 15.85
C ASP A 65 2.39 -2.93 14.44
N PHE A 66 2.10 -1.83 13.75
CA PHE A 66 2.49 -1.60 12.35
C PHE A 66 3.95 -1.16 12.24
N LYS A 67 4.81 -2.08 11.78
CA LYS A 67 6.27 -1.89 11.73
C LYS A 67 6.83 -2.24 10.36
N GLN A 68 7.96 -1.62 10.02
CA GLN A 68 8.75 -2.01 8.86
C GLN A 68 9.38 -3.37 9.13
N LEU A 69 9.04 -4.35 8.31
CA LEU A 69 9.60 -5.70 8.38
C LEU A 69 10.81 -5.83 7.43
N HIS A 70 10.69 -5.26 6.24
CA HIS A 70 11.75 -5.33 5.23
C HIS A 70 11.99 -4.00 4.52
N PHE A 71 13.25 -3.78 4.15
CA PHE A 71 13.71 -2.62 3.39
C PHE A 71 14.64 -3.08 2.27
N TYR A 72 14.34 -2.68 1.04
CA TYR A 72 15.17 -2.95 -0.13
C TYR A 72 15.57 -1.65 -0.80
N LYS A 73 16.85 -1.56 -1.14
CA LYS A 73 17.41 -0.47 -1.94
C LYS A 73 18.14 -1.10 -3.12
N PRO A 74 17.66 -0.98 -4.36
CA PRO A 74 18.23 -1.70 -5.50
C PRO A 74 19.75 -1.50 -5.66
N ASP A 75 20.24 -0.27 -5.47
CA ASP A 75 21.66 0.07 -5.57
C ASP A 75 22.55 -0.54 -4.47
N SER A 76 21.97 -1.06 -3.39
CA SER A 76 22.70 -1.52 -2.19
C SER A 76 22.40 -2.97 -1.83
N ASN A 77 21.20 -3.45 -2.15
CA ASN A 77 20.70 -4.78 -1.86
C ASN A 77 20.38 -5.47 -3.20
N LEU A 78 21.15 -6.50 -3.55
CA LEU A 78 20.94 -7.34 -4.75
C LEU A 78 19.74 -8.29 -4.58
N ALA A 79 18.62 -7.78 -4.07
CA ALA A 79 17.39 -8.56 -3.90
C ALA A 79 16.63 -8.62 -5.23
N GLU A 80 16.02 -9.77 -5.48
CA GLU A 80 15.14 -9.98 -6.64
C GLU A 80 13.67 -9.85 -6.24
N ALA A 81 12.81 -9.58 -7.21
CA ALA A 81 11.36 -9.48 -7.00
C ALA A 81 10.74 -10.74 -6.39
N THR A 82 11.31 -11.92 -6.66
CA THR A 82 10.94 -13.20 -6.04
C THR A 82 11.14 -13.20 -4.52
N ILE A 83 12.21 -12.57 -4.04
CA ILE A 83 12.50 -12.44 -2.60
C ILE A 83 11.44 -11.55 -1.94
N VAL A 84 11.07 -10.44 -2.58
CA VAL A 84 10.00 -9.56 -2.09
C VAL A 84 8.67 -10.32 -2.02
N ALA A 85 8.32 -11.07 -3.07
CA ALA A 85 7.11 -11.86 -3.11
C ALA A 85 7.04 -12.92 -1.99
N ASN A 86 8.15 -13.61 -1.73
CA ASN A 86 8.26 -14.60 -0.66
C ASN A 86 8.08 -13.96 0.72
N ASN A 87 8.73 -12.81 0.94
CA ASN A 87 8.66 -12.09 2.20
C ASN A 87 7.25 -11.56 2.48
N ILE A 88 6.56 -11.05 1.47
CA ILE A 88 5.13 -10.69 1.57
C ILE A 88 4.31 -11.93 1.93
N THR A 89 4.49 -13.04 1.21
CA THR A 89 3.73 -14.28 1.43
C THR A 89 3.94 -14.84 2.84
N SER A 90 5.11 -14.62 3.45
CA SER A 90 5.41 -15.05 4.82
C SER A 90 4.82 -14.16 5.92
N VAL A 91 4.28 -12.98 5.59
CA VAL A 91 3.63 -12.12 6.58
C VAL A 91 2.37 -12.79 7.11
N HIS A 92 2.28 -12.87 8.44
CA HIS A 92 1.07 -13.25 9.14
C HIS A 92 0.33 -11.98 9.56
N GLY A 93 -0.92 -11.81 9.14
CA GLY A 93 -1.67 -10.57 9.35
C GLY A 93 -1.67 -9.71 8.10
N VAL A 94 -1.69 -8.39 8.26
CA VAL A 94 -1.78 -7.43 7.16
C VAL A 94 -0.39 -7.00 6.70
N ALA A 95 -0.20 -6.81 5.39
CA ALA A 95 1.00 -6.21 4.83
C ALA A 95 0.69 -4.95 4.00
N VAL A 96 1.63 -4.00 4.02
CA VAL A 96 1.65 -2.85 3.12
C VAL A 96 2.99 -2.83 2.40
N LEU A 97 2.94 -2.89 1.08
CA LEU A 97 4.09 -2.66 0.21
C LEU A 97 4.15 -1.18 -0.14
N LEU A 98 5.31 -0.55 0.01
CA LEU A 98 5.61 0.79 -0.47
C LEU A 98 6.77 0.75 -1.45
N VAL A 99 6.65 1.52 -2.51
CA VAL A 99 7.68 1.65 -3.54
C VAL A 99 7.85 3.14 -3.81
N SER A 100 9.07 3.64 -3.66
CA SER A 100 9.43 5.02 -3.98
C SER A 100 10.47 5.07 -5.08
N GLY A 101 10.43 6.16 -5.85
CA GLY A 101 11.47 6.45 -6.82
C GLY A 101 11.18 7.68 -7.64
N LYS A 102 11.90 7.79 -8.76
CA LYS A 102 11.79 8.91 -9.68
C LYS A 102 11.04 8.48 -10.94
N ILE A 103 10.04 9.27 -11.34
CA ILE A 103 9.35 9.05 -12.61
C ILE A 103 10.35 9.29 -13.74
N VAL A 104 10.64 8.27 -14.55
CA VAL A 104 11.68 8.32 -15.60
C VAL A 104 11.48 9.52 -16.55
N LYS A 105 10.24 9.86 -16.87
CA LYS A 105 9.91 10.91 -17.82
C LYS A 105 10.06 12.33 -17.26
N THR A 106 9.77 12.55 -15.98
CA THR A 106 9.69 13.91 -15.38
C THR A 106 10.77 14.17 -14.33
N GLY A 107 11.36 13.11 -13.76
CA GLY A 107 12.27 13.19 -12.63
C GLY A 107 11.58 13.53 -11.30
N GLU A 108 10.25 13.54 -11.26
CA GLU A 108 9.48 13.82 -10.04
C GLU A 108 9.44 12.61 -9.12
N ASP A 109 9.32 12.87 -7.81
CA ASP A 109 9.15 11.84 -6.79
C ASP A 109 7.77 11.18 -6.88
N ALA A 110 7.76 9.86 -6.88
CA ALA A 110 6.56 9.06 -6.88
C ALA A 110 6.61 7.98 -5.80
N ILE A 111 5.45 7.74 -5.18
CA ILE A 111 5.26 6.73 -4.14
C ILE A 111 3.93 6.05 -4.38
N PHE A 112 3.96 4.74 -4.55
CA PHE A 112 2.79 3.89 -4.67
C PHE A 112 2.99 2.60 -3.90
N GLY A 113 1.94 1.80 -3.81
CA GLY A 113 1.98 0.60 -3.03
C GLY A 113 0.77 -0.28 -3.19
N ALA A 114 0.76 -1.33 -2.38
CA ALA A 114 -0.34 -2.28 -2.27
C ALA A 114 -0.66 -2.49 -0.80
N PHE A 115 -1.96 -2.50 -0.47
CA PHE A 115 -2.47 -2.98 0.80
C PHE A 115 -2.91 -4.43 0.64
N ILE A 116 -2.50 -5.30 1.55
CA ILE A 116 -2.63 -6.73 1.44
C ILE A 116 -3.16 -7.28 2.78
N PRO A 117 -4.48 -7.50 2.91
CA PRO A 117 -5.07 -7.95 4.16
C PRO A 117 -4.71 -9.40 4.51
N GLU A 118 -4.55 -10.29 3.51
CA GLU A 118 -4.17 -11.69 3.73
C GLU A 118 -3.00 -12.12 2.82
N PRO A 119 -1.74 -11.75 3.15
CA PRO A 119 -0.56 -11.95 2.30
C PRO A 119 -0.33 -13.40 1.85
N SER A 120 -0.62 -14.38 2.70
CA SER A 120 -0.48 -15.79 2.33
C SER A 120 -1.53 -16.31 1.34
N LYS A 121 -2.64 -15.60 1.15
CA LYS A 121 -3.77 -16.03 0.31
C LYS A 121 -4.04 -15.12 -0.88
N ASP A 122 -3.94 -13.80 -0.68
CA ASP A 122 -4.32 -12.78 -1.67
C ASP A 122 -3.49 -12.86 -2.96
N GLY A 123 -2.28 -13.43 -2.92
CA GLY A 123 -1.52 -13.74 -4.13
C GLY A 123 -2.26 -14.73 -5.04
N SER A 124 -2.86 -15.78 -4.47
CA SER A 124 -3.63 -16.77 -5.23
C SER A 124 -5.05 -16.30 -5.52
N ASN A 125 -5.65 -15.54 -4.60
CA ASN A 125 -7.01 -15.04 -4.70
C ASN A 125 -7.23 -13.95 -3.64
N ILE A 126 -7.65 -12.75 -4.06
CA ILE A 126 -8.08 -11.66 -3.18
C ILE A 126 -9.27 -12.16 -2.37
N GLN A 127 -9.08 -12.26 -1.07
CA GLN A 127 -10.08 -12.74 -0.13
C GLN A 127 -11.22 -11.73 0.00
N PRO A 128 -12.45 -12.22 0.28
CA PRO A 128 -13.52 -11.32 0.67
C PRO A 128 -13.10 -10.56 1.92
N ARG A 129 -13.70 -9.38 2.12
CA ARG A 129 -13.74 -8.77 3.43
C ARG A 129 -14.28 -9.81 4.42
N ASP A 130 -13.56 -10.01 5.51
CA ASP A 130 -13.95 -10.92 6.58
C ASP A 130 -15.32 -10.47 7.15
N GLU A 131 -16.33 -11.34 7.09
CA GLU A 131 -17.69 -11.02 7.57
C GLU A 131 -17.73 -10.84 9.10
N ASP A 132 -16.77 -11.44 9.82
CA ASP A 132 -16.62 -11.26 11.27
C ASP A 132 -15.78 -10.01 11.62
N ARG A 133 -15.08 -9.44 10.62
CA ARG A 133 -14.34 -8.17 10.69
C ARG A 133 -14.78 -7.25 9.55
N ASP A 134 -15.98 -6.70 9.74
CA ASP A 134 -16.65 -5.69 8.91
C ASP A 134 -15.83 -4.41 8.63
N ASP A 135 -14.55 -4.35 9.03
CA ASP A 135 -13.61 -3.25 8.86
C ASP A 135 -12.52 -3.53 7.81
N LEU A 136 -12.11 -4.78 7.58
CA LEU A 136 -11.02 -5.10 6.64
C LEU A 136 -11.42 -4.92 5.17
N PHE A 137 -10.65 -4.13 4.42
CA PHE A 137 -10.78 -3.95 2.98
C PHE A 137 -10.19 -5.15 2.24
N SER A 138 -10.74 -5.45 1.06
CA SER A 138 -10.05 -6.29 0.09
C SER A 138 -8.71 -5.67 -0.30
N CYS A 139 -7.76 -6.49 -0.77
CA CYS A 139 -6.50 -6.01 -1.34
C CYS A 139 -6.72 -4.86 -2.34
N PHE A 140 -5.86 -3.85 -2.34
CA PHE A 140 -5.96 -2.71 -3.25
C PHE A 140 -4.59 -2.08 -3.55
N LEU A 141 -4.50 -1.35 -4.66
CA LEU A 141 -3.35 -0.51 -4.99
C LEU A 141 -3.61 0.94 -4.59
N PHE A 142 -2.55 1.65 -4.20
CA PHE A 142 -2.66 3.07 -3.88
C PHE A 142 -1.48 3.87 -4.43
N GLU A 143 -1.71 5.16 -4.60
CA GLU A 143 -0.74 6.17 -4.97
C GLU A 143 -0.75 7.26 -3.91
N LEU A 144 0.41 7.65 -3.39
CA LEU A 144 0.56 8.76 -2.44
C LEU A 144 1.23 9.98 -3.08
N SER A 145 2.02 9.76 -4.15
CA SER A 145 2.70 10.81 -4.92
C SER A 145 2.86 10.36 -6.37
N PRO A 146 2.74 11.25 -7.38
CA PRO A 146 2.51 12.70 -7.28
C PRO A 146 1.06 13.10 -7.02
N VAL A 147 0.11 12.20 -7.26
CA VAL A 147 -1.31 12.50 -7.07
C VAL A 147 -1.98 11.30 -6.42
N HIS A 148 -2.64 11.53 -5.30
CA HIS A 148 -3.28 10.48 -4.51
C HIS A 148 -4.38 9.73 -5.28
N ASP A 149 -4.39 8.40 -5.21
CA ASP A 149 -5.43 7.55 -5.81
C ASP A 149 -5.48 6.17 -5.17
N VAL A 150 -6.61 5.47 -5.33
CA VAL A 150 -6.82 4.10 -4.84
C VAL A 150 -7.54 3.27 -5.90
N SER A 151 -6.97 2.10 -6.24
CA SER A 151 -7.54 1.13 -7.17
C SER A 151 -7.94 -0.14 -6.41
N TRP A 152 -9.24 -0.29 -6.16
CA TRP A 152 -9.79 -1.38 -5.35
C TRP A 152 -9.72 -2.72 -6.05
N GLY A 153 -9.41 -3.78 -5.30
CA GLY A 153 -9.35 -5.14 -5.81
C GLY A 153 -10.73 -5.79 -5.92
N ASN A 154 -10.89 -6.62 -6.96
CA ASN A 154 -12.04 -7.50 -7.11
C ASN A 154 -11.77 -8.82 -6.38
N VAL A 155 -12.60 -9.11 -5.38
CA VAL A 155 -12.59 -10.38 -4.64
C VAL A 155 -12.72 -11.57 -5.59
N GLY A 156 -12.04 -12.67 -5.32
CA GLY A 156 -12.08 -13.84 -6.18
C GLY A 156 -10.97 -13.89 -7.24
N ARG A 157 -10.15 -12.83 -7.34
CA ARG A 157 -9.10 -12.68 -8.36
C ARG A 157 -7.70 -12.76 -7.76
N PRO A 158 -6.70 -13.39 -8.41
CA PRO A 158 -5.32 -13.38 -7.91
C PRO A 158 -4.78 -11.94 -7.80
N GLY A 159 -4.40 -11.50 -6.60
CA GLY A 159 -3.98 -10.13 -6.33
C GLY A 159 -2.58 -9.81 -6.84
N TRP A 160 -1.66 -10.77 -6.76
CA TRP A 160 -0.32 -10.65 -7.35
C TRP A 160 0.30 -11.99 -7.71
N SER A 161 1.31 -11.94 -8.57
CA SER A 161 2.08 -13.12 -8.95
C SER A 161 3.50 -12.75 -9.34
N VAL A 162 4.40 -13.73 -9.30
CA VAL A 162 5.67 -13.65 -9.98
C VAL A 162 5.47 -14.13 -11.43
N THR A 163 5.79 -13.27 -12.39
CA THR A 163 5.64 -13.59 -13.83
C THR A 163 6.76 -14.51 -14.31
N GLY A 164 6.64 -15.06 -15.52
CA GLY A 164 7.68 -15.90 -16.12
C GLY A 164 9.02 -15.19 -16.39
N ASN A 165 9.06 -13.85 -16.27
CA ASN A 165 10.29 -13.05 -16.37
C ASN A 165 10.89 -12.71 -15.00
N ASP A 166 10.43 -13.37 -13.93
CA ASP A 166 10.76 -13.08 -12.53
C ASP A 166 10.37 -11.66 -12.07
N GLU A 167 9.34 -11.07 -12.66
CA GLU A 167 8.79 -9.77 -12.23
C GLU A 167 7.69 -10.00 -11.19
N LEU A 168 7.56 -9.13 -10.20
CA LEU A 168 6.44 -9.16 -9.26
C LEU A 168 5.34 -8.23 -9.76
N CYS A 169 4.21 -8.80 -10.16
CA CYS A 169 3.06 -8.07 -10.70
C CYS A 169 1.89 -8.14 -9.71
N PHE A 170 1.48 -7.00 -9.18
CA PHE A 170 0.18 -6.81 -8.54
C PHE A 170 -0.83 -6.39 -9.60
N GLY A 171 -1.89 -7.18 -9.74
CA GLY A 171 -2.92 -6.96 -10.75
C GLY A 171 -2.63 -7.66 -12.06
N GLU A 172 -3.27 -7.18 -13.12
CA GLU A 172 -3.14 -7.73 -14.47
C GLU A 172 -2.65 -6.65 -15.42
N ASN A 173 -1.47 -6.87 -16.01
CA ASN A 173 -0.90 -5.93 -16.97
C ASN A 173 -1.82 -5.79 -18.19
N GLY A 174 -2.37 -4.60 -18.39
CA GLY A 174 -3.26 -4.27 -19.50
C GLY A 174 -4.75 -4.44 -19.22
N ASN A 175 -5.18 -4.84 -18.02
CA ASN A 175 -6.60 -4.93 -17.64
C ASN A 175 -6.84 -4.32 -16.25
N GLY A 176 -7.33 -3.07 -16.21
CA GLY A 176 -7.47 -2.30 -14.99
C GLY A 176 -6.16 -1.67 -14.52
N ALA A 177 -5.92 -1.65 -13.22
CA ALA A 177 -4.70 -1.12 -12.61
C ALA A 177 -3.71 -2.25 -12.28
N ALA A 178 -2.43 -1.98 -12.49
CA ALA A 178 -1.37 -2.92 -12.15
C ALA A 178 -0.10 -2.21 -11.69
N LEU A 179 0.57 -2.80 -10.71
CA LEU A 179 1.91 -2.42 -10.27
C LEU A 179 2.88 -3.56 -10.60
N VAL A 180 3.90 -3.28 -11.41
CA VAL A 180 4.91 -4.25 -11.83
C VAL A 180 6.27 -3.83 -11.31
N LEU A 181 6.93 -4.69 -10.53
CA LEU A 181 8.32 -4.55 -10.12
C LEU A 181 9.19 -5.43 -11.02
N GLY A 182 10.20 -4.81 -11.64
CA GLY A 182 11.17 -5.52 -12.45
C GLY A 182 11.98 -6.52 -11.62
N LYS A 183 12.55 -7.53 -12.28
CA LYS A 183 13.31 -8.61 -11.64
C LYS A 183 14.37 -8.10 -10.64
N SER A 184 15.17 -7.12 -11.03
CA SER A 184 16.25 -6.54 -10.22
C SER A 184 15.77 -5.49 -9.20
N LEU A 185 14.46 -5.22 -9.15
CA LEU A 185 13.85 -4.15 -8.35
C LEU A 185 14.29 -2.73 -8.71
N GLU A 186 15.18 -2.54 -9.70
CA GLU A 186 15.66 -1.22 -10.14
C GLU A 186 14.57 -0.40 -10.85
N THR A 187 13.57 -1.07 -11.42
CA THR A 187 12.48 -0.43 -12.14
C THR A 187 11.13 -0.90 -11.62
N ALA A 188 10.17 0.02 -11.66
CA ALA A 188 8.78 -0.26 -11.39
C ALA A 188 7.89 0.41 -12.42
N SER A 189 6.69 -0.13 -12.64
CA SER A 189 5.70 0.47 -13.52
C SER A 189 4.31 0.42 -12.89
N LEU A 190 3.64 1.56 -12.89
CA LEU A 190 2.22 1.67 -12.55
C LEU A 190 1.42 1.87 -13.84
N ILE A 191 0.54 0.93 -14.12
CA ILE A 191 -0.22 0.81 -15.37
C ILE A 191 -1.69 0.98 -15.06
N ARG A 192 -2.41 1.72 -15.91
CA ARG A 192 -3.86 1.93 -15.81
C ARG A 192 -4.46 1.77 -17.20
N ASN A 193 -5.42 0.85 -17.31
CA ASN A 193 -6.29 0.70 -18.46
C ASN A 193 -7.75 0.79 -18.00
N VAL A 194 -8.45 1.85 -18.40
CA VAL A 194 -9.87 2.07 -18.08
C VAL A 194 -10.80 1.29 -18.99
N GLU A 195 -10.31 0.81 -20.14
CA GLU A 195 -10.99 -0.15 -21.02
C GLU A 195 -10.81 -1.57 -20.44
N GLN A 196 -11.23 -1.73 -19.19
CA GLN A 196 -11.08 -2.94 -18.39
C GLN A 196 -12.31 -3.84 -18.49
N GLN A 197 -12.08 -5.16 -18.48
CA GLN A 197 -13.13 -6.16 -18.40
C GLN A 197 -12.78 -7.15 -17.30
N ASP A 198 -13.56 -7.14 -16.23
CA ASP A 198 -13.31 -7.97 -15.05
C ASP A 198 -11.84 -7.86 -14.60
N PRO A 199 -11.37 -6.66 -14.16
CA PRO A 199 -9.98 -6.46 -13.78
C PRO A 199 -9.67 -7.09 -12.41
N VAL A 200 -8.38 -7.27 -12.09
CA VAL A 200 -7.97 -7.58 -10.70
C VAL A 200 -8.13 -6.35 -9.82
N PHE A 201 -7.57 -5.20 -10.24
CA PHE A 201 -7.74 -3.91 -9.58
C PHE A 201 -8.41 -2.92 -10.52
N ILE A 202 -9.42 -2.20 -10.04
CA ILE A 202 -10.21 -1.29 -10.87
C ILE A 202 -9.41 -0.01 -11.15
N ALA A 203 -9.12 0.27 -12.42
CA ALA A 203 -8.57 1.56 -12.84
C ALA A 203 -9.63 2.65 -12.81
N ASN A 204 -9.28 3.81 -12.25
CA ASN A 204 -10.19 4.94 -12.12
C ASN A 204 -10.32 5.74 -13.42
N ALA A 205 -11.55 5.92 -13.91
CA ALA A 205 -11.83 6.59 -15.17
C ALA A 205 -11.29 8.03 -15.26
N TRP A 206 -11.23 8.75 -14.15
CA TRP A 206 -10.76 10.14 -14.10
C TRP A 206 -9.26 10.29 -14.34
N ARG A 207 -8.48 9.23 -14.12
CA ARG A 207 -7.05 9.17 -14.46
C ARG A 207 -6.80 8.92 -15.94
N GLY A 208 -7.75 8.25 -16.60
CA GLY A 208 -7.59 7.78 -17.96
C GLY A 208 -6.55 6.66 -18.08
N ASN A 209 -6.27 6.31 -19.33
CA ASN A 209 -5.27 5.31 -19.69
C ASN A 209 -3.85 5.85 -19.55
N GLY A 210 -2.92 5.01 -19.09
CA GLY A 210 -1.52 5.38 -19.07
C GLY A 210 -0.62 4.36 -18.37
N SER A 211 0.68 4.58 -18.54
CA SER A 211 1.72 3.87 -17.81
C SER A 211 2.73 4.90 -17.30
N MET A 212 3.17 4.71 -16.06
CA MET A 212 4.20 5.49 -15.40
C MET A 212 5.33 4.55 -15.02
N GLN A 213 6.52 4.79 -15.55
CA GLN A 213 7.72 4.03 -15.22
C GLN A 213 8.58 4.80 -14.21
N LEU A 214 9.11 4.08 -13.24
CA LEU A 214 9.98 4.60 -12.18
C LEU A 214 11.34 3.93 -12.20
N ASP A 215 12.35 4.75 -11.95
CA ASP A 215 13.63 4.29 -11.39
C ASP A 215 13.44 4.18 -9.88
N VAL A 216 13.49 2.96 -9.36
CA VAL A 216 13.16 2.65 -7.95
C VAL A 216 14.33 3.04 -7.05
N GLU A 217 14.04 3.85 -6.05
CA GLU A 217 15.02 4.26 -5.04
C GLU A 217 14.94 3.37 -3.78
N ALA A 218 13.72 2.97 -3.40
CA ALA A 218 13.51 2.10 -2.24
C ALA A 218 12.17 1.35 -2.31
N ILE A 219 12.13 0.21 -1.65
CA ILE A 219 10.94 -0.60 -1.42
C ILE A 219 10.88 -0.97 0.05
N GLU A 220 9.70 -0.83 0.66
CA GLU A 220 9.46 -1.20 2.05
C GLU A 220 8.29 -2.16 2.15
N VAL A 221 8.41 -3.16 3.03
CA VAL A 221 7.29 -4.01 3.44
C VAL A 221 7.03 -3.75 4.90
N TRP A 222 5.81 -3.31 5.19
CA TRP A 222 5.31 -3.05 6.52
C TRP A 222 4.27 -4.09 6.88
N ALA A 223 4.18 -4.46 8.15
CA ALA A 223 3.21 -5.43 8.62
C ALA A 223 2.75 -5.12 10.05
N GLU A 224 1.56 -5.60 10.39
CA GLU A 224 1.13 -5.72 11.79
C GLU A 224 1.75 -6.95 12.42
N LEU A 225 2.63 -6.75 13.40
CA LEU A 225 3.23 -7.85 14.14
C LEU A 225 2.38 -8.18 15.35
N SER A 226 1.83 -9.39 15.42
CA SER A 226 1.15 -9.81 16.65
C SER A 226 2.16 -9.92 17.80
N PRO A 227 1.81 -9.53 19.05
CA PRO A 227 2.73 -9.55 20.19
C PRO A 227 3.31 -10.93 20.55
N ASP A 228 2.77 -12.02 19.99
CA ASP A 228 3.31 -13.38 20.18
C ASP A 228 4.43 -13.74 19.19
N GLN A 229 4.69 -12.92 18.16
CA GLN A 229 5.78 -13.16 17.20
C GLN A 229 7.14 -12.61 17.64
N ASP A 230 7.16 -11.58 18.50
CA ASP A 230 8.39 -11.03 19.09
C ASP A 230 9.11 -12.04 20.03
N LYS A 231 8.46 -13.16 20.39
CA LYS A 231 9.03 -14.17 21.30
C LYS A 231 9.85 -15.27 20.61
N TYR A 232 9.81 -15.38 19.29
CA TYR A 232 10.41 -16.53 18.58
C TYR A 232 11.59 -16.19 17.67
N GLU A 233 12.03 -14.92 17.59
CA GLU A 233 13.22 -14.53 16.81
C GLU A 233 14.53 -14.49 17.63
N TYR A 234 14.54 -14.96 18.88
CA TYR A 234 15.73 -15.03 19.73
C TYR A 234 15.97 -16.41 20.35
N ASP A 235 15.90 -17.49 19.54
CA ASP A 235 16.47 -18.80 19.90
C ASP A 235 17.44 -19.31 18.80
#